data_AF-A0A5C2S9Q7-F1
#
_entry.id   AF-A0A5C2S9Q7-F1
#
_cell.length_a   1.000
_cell.length_b   1.000
_cell.length_c   1.000
_cell.angle_alpha   90.00
_cell.angle_beta   90.00
_cell.angle_gamma   90.00
#
_symmetry.space_group_name_H-M   'P 1'
#
loop_
_entity.id
_entity.type
_entity.pdbx_description
1 polymer ?
#
loop_
_entity_poly.entity_id
_entity_poly.type
_entity_poly.pdbx_seq_one_letter_code
_entity_poly.pdbx_strand_id
1 'polypeptide(L)'
;MASEGSWGHLHWTSPEFRRTADTFFTMTKNRNPQGKKHKSRAAHQCTFCGKEDQANLRACSLCKCARYCSKQCQVADYKARHKRECVDFVYPPLTRAFMTEPVNDERYPQRPVFARGHCQGVGCWVSVDGQFDCILKSLAEPIDMNTTDYHRVMERRMALAQGNEVVRLGERYNALTRNLLSLSILVQNRRKDSMNVVVFGARVQLVTLASMKDAFLKGRSEMDQFHTFKVGSESLGVLSVADDPWEKLPRLQIKNFNGTDIIDNTPPPPPSSVIDASKGIVSLSPGEYVIYKLQFRVGDNHRIVTDFEALSRLAGVSIAFAPQEQGSNPVLLDYILSQQIHADGYEPQGIVAAIDRPALYDHYADYIESGEEAYIESHFGKERVEALRKQSLKLESMGMRTIQTLERNGEMERLTARLRAAGLEETLQMFERLRARAA
;
A
#
# COMPACT_ATOMS: atom_id res chain seq x y z
N MET A 1 10.78 -22.21 40.25
CA MET A 1 10.30 -20.97 39.60
C MET A 1 11.21 -20.67 38.42
N ALA A 2 10.88 -21.21 37.25
CA ALA A 2 11.61 -20.96 36.01
C ALA A 2 11.06 -19.68 35.35
N SER A 3 11.95 -18.87 34.79
CA SER A 3 11.69 -17.51 34.30
C SER A 3 10.66 -17.46 33.17
N GLU A 4 9.61 -16.65 33.34
CA GLU A 4 8.51 -16.47 32.38
C GLU A 4 8.89 -15.73 31.07
N GLY A 5 10.15 -15.31 30.91
CA GLY A 5 10.62 -14.50 29.77
C GLY A 5 11.11 -15.27 28.52
N SER A 6 11.22 -16.61 28.56
CA SER A 6 11.91 -17.36 27.50
C SER A 6 11.06 -17.69 26.26
N TRP A 7 9.72 -17.72 26.39
CA TRP A 7 8.86 -18.29 25.34
C TRP A 7 8.41 -17.32 24.25
N GLY A 8 8.35 -16.01 24.54
CA GLY A 8 8.11 -15.01 23.49
C GLY A 8 9.18 -15.07 22.40
N HIS A 9 10.42 -15.41 22.77
CA HIS A 9 11.53 -15.60 21.85
C HIS A 9 11.34 -16.83 20.95
N LEU A 10 10.81 -17.95 21.48
CA LEU A 10 10.74 -19.24 20.77
C LEU A 10 9.72 -19.28 19.62
N HIS A 11 8.57 -18.59 19.74
CA HIS A 11 7.54 -18.62 18.70
C HIS A 11 7.96 -17.85 17.43
N TRP A 12 8.60 -16.69 17.60
CA TRP A 12 9.04 -15.84 16.46
C TRP A 12 10.35 -16.32 15.81
N THR A 13 11.18 -17.09 16.52
CA THR A 13 12.45 -17.62 15.99
C THR A 13 12.41 -19.10 15.61
N SER A 14 11.23 -19.74 15.68
CA SER A 14 11.05 -21.14 15.28
C SER A 14 11.49 -21.36 13.82
N PRO A 15 12.33 -22.39 13.54
CA PRO A 15 12.69 -22.80 12.18
C PRO A 15 11.49 -23.14 11.27
N GLU A 16 10.32 -23.42 11.85
CA GLU A 16 9.08 -23.74 11.14
C GLU A 16 8.33 -22.47 10.75
N PHE A 17 8.24 -21.49 11.66
CA PHE A 17 7.72 -20.17 11.33
C PHE A 17 8.58 -19.50 10.23
N ARG A 18 9.91 -19.64 10.31
CA ARG A 18 10.86 -19.19 9.29
C ARG A 18 10.57 -19.74 7.89
N ARG A 19 10.42 -21.06 7.78
CA ARG A 19 10.12 -21.73 6.50
C ARG A 19 8.78 -21.32 5.89
N THR A 20 7.83 -20.89 6.72
CA THR A 20 6.50 -20.45 6.28
C THR A 20 6.56 -19.04 5.68
N ALA A 21 7.22 -18.11 6.37
CA ALA A 21 7.45 -16.76 5.88
C ALA A 21 8.24 -16.80 4.56
N ASP A 22 9.32 -17.59 4.47
CA ASP A 22 10.13 -17.75 3.26
C ASP A 22 9.32 -18.27 2.04
N THR A 23 8.32 -19.12 2.29
CA THR A 23 7.42 -19.61 1.23
C THR A 23 6.48 -18.50 0.73
N PHE A 24 5.94 -17.67 1.64
CA PHE A 24 5.17 -16.47 1.30
C PHE A 24 6.03 -15.50 0.44
N PHE A 25 7.28 -15.29 0.84
CA PHE A 25 8.23 -14.40 0.17
C PHE A 25 8.62 -14.84 -1.24
N THR A 26 8.81 -16.14 -1.46
CA THR A 26 9.19 -16.66 -2.78
C THR A 26 8.05 -16.53 -3.80
N MET A 27 6.80 -16.61 -3.34
CA MET A 27 5.64 -16.42 -4.22
C MET A 27 5.40 -14.96 -4.59
N THR A 28 5.55 -14.00 -3.67
CA THR A 28 5.43 -12.57 -4.02
C THR A 28 6.56 -12.08 -4.93
N LYS A 29 7.73 -12.74 -4.87
CA LYS A 29 8.91 -12.42 -5.67
C LYS A 29 8.91 -12.94 -7.11
N ASN A 30 7.92 -13.72 -7.55
CA ASN A 30 7.82 -14.15 -8.94
C ASN A 30 7.42 -12.95 -9.83
N ARG A 31 8.39 -12.04 -10.00
CA ARG A 31 8.37 -10.96 -10.97
C ARG A 31 8.25 -11.62 -12.33
N ASN A 32 7.06 -11.52 -12.93
CA ASN A 32 6.86 -11.97 -14.30
C ASN A 32 7.92 -11.27 -15.20
N PRO A 33 8.93 -11.98 -15.72
CA PRO A 33 9.97 -11.37 -16.54
C PRO A 33 9.40 -10.74 -17.83
N GLN A 34 8.14 -11.06 -18.15
CA GLN A 34 7.37 -10.54 -19.28
C GLN A 34 7.03 -9.04 -19.16
N GLY A 35 6.97 -8.46 -17.95
CA GLY A 35 6.78 -7.01 -17.77
C GLY A 35 7.88 -6.16 -18.42
N LYS A 36 9.06 -6.76 -18.69
CA LYS A 36 10.12 -6.11 -19.44
C LYS A 36 9.75 -5.90 -20.92
N LYS A 37 9.01 -6.83 -21.54
CA LYS A 37 8.66 -6.82 -22.97
C LYS A 37 7.53 -5.83 -23.31
N HIS A 38 6.51 -5.69 -22.47
CA HIS A 38 5.37 -4.80 -22.75
C HIS A 38 5.72 -3.31 -22.66
N LYS A 39 6.52 -2.90 -21.65
CA LYS A 39 7.04 -1.53 -21.59
C LYS A 39 7.85 -1.19 -22.84
N SER A 40 8.53 -2.16 -23.46
CA SER A 40 9.21 -1.92 -24.74
C SER A 40 8.17 -1.48 -25.77
N ARG A 41 7.08 -2.22 -26.00
CA ARG A 41 6.09 -1.85 -27.04
C ARG A 41 5.44 -0.48 -26.81
N ALA A 42 4.89 -0.21 -25.63
CA ALA A 42 4.28 1.08 -25.33
C ALA A 42 5.30 2.25 -25.27
N ALA A 43 6.56 1.98 -24.90
CA ALA A 43 7.61 3.00 -24.91
C ALA A 43 8.19 3.28 -26.30
N HIS A 44 7.96 2.40 -27.28
CA HIS A 44 8.49 2.51 -28.64
C HIS A 44 7.44 2.92 -29.68
N GLN A 45 6.19 3.18 -29.29
CA GLN A 45 5.16 3.65 -30.22
C GLN A 45 4.89 5.15 -30.08
N CYS A 46 4.86 5.85 -31.22
CA CYS A 46 4.47 7.26 -31.25
C CYS A 46 2.96 7.41 -30.99
N THR A 47 2.59 8.17 -29.96
CA THR A 47 1.20 8.46 -29.58
C THR A 47 0.40 9.11 -30.73
N PHE A 48 1.04 9.85 -31.64
CA PHE A 48 0.37 10.51 -32.75
C PHE A 48 0.20 9.61 -33.98
N CYS A 49 1.30 9.09 -34.53
CA CYS A 49 1.30 8.38 -35.82
C CYS A 49 1.32 6.85 -35.71
N GLY A 50 1.39 6.30 -34.48
CA GLY A 50 1.40 4.86 -34.22
C GLY A 50 2.68 4.12 -34.64
N LYS A 51 3.62 4.79 -35.32
CA LYS A 51 4.86 4.17 -35.78
C LYS A 51 5.68 3.68 -34.59
N GLU A 52 6.12 2.44 -34.70
CA GLU A 52 7.15 1.88 -33.83
C GLU A 52 8.50 2.48 -34.22
N ASP A 53 9.23 2.99 -33.24
CA ASP A 53 10.59 3.48 -33.41
C ASP A 53 11.50 2.71 -32.45
N GLN A 54 12.55 2.11 -33.00
CA GLN A 54 13.59 1.47 -32.19
C GLN A 54 14.41 2.51 -31.42
N ALA A 55 14.38 3.78 -31.83
CA ALA A 55 15.03 4.88 -31.13
C ALA A 55 14.24 5.37 -29.89
N ASN A 56 14.95 6.04 -28.98
CA ASN A 56 14.36 6.66 -27.78
C ASN A 56 13.36 7.78 -28.17
N LEU A 57 12.07 7.43 -28.26
CA LEU A 57 10.99 8.38 -28.47
C LEU A 57 11.00 9.51 -27.44
N ARG A 58 10.77 10.74 -27.89
CA ARG A 58 10.71 11.91 -27.01
C ARG A 58 9.42 11.88 -26.21
N ALA A 59 9.52 11.81 -24.90
CA ALA A 59 8.37 11.92 -24.00
C ALA A 59 7.94 13.38 -23.86
N CYS A 60 6.64 13.62 -23.68
CA CYS A 60 6.14 14.92 -23.24
C CYS A 60 6.81 15.31 -21.92
N SER A 61 7.38 16.51 -21.85
CA SER A 61 8.19 16.95 -20.71
C SER A 61 7.41 17.04 -19.40
N LEU A 62 6.10 17.32 -19.48
CA LEU A 62 5.21 17.44 -18.33
C LEU A 62 4.63 16.08 -17.93
N CYS A 63 3.74 15.49 -18.72
CA CYS A 63 3.04 14.28 -18.27
C CYS A 63 3.90 13.01 -18.26
N LYS A 64 4.98 12.96 -19.05
CA LYS A 64 5.79 11.76 -19.29
C LYS A 64 5.01 10.52 -19.78
N CYS A 65 3.73 10.68 -20.16
CA CYS A 65 2.91 9.59 -20.66
C CYS A 65 2.97 9.48 -22.19
N ALA A 66 2.78 10.58 -22.92
CA ALA A 66 2.80 10.57 -24.38
C ALA A 66 4.24 10.59 -24.93
N ARG A 67 4.46 9.87 -26.04
CA ARG A 67 5.77 9.70 -26.69
C ARG A 67 5.67 9.98 -28.18
N TYR A 68 6.71 10.61 -28.73
CA TYR A 68 6.69 11.09 -30.12
C TYR A 68 8.00 10.80 -30.84
N CYS A 69 7.91 10.36 -32.10
CA CYS A 69 9.08 10.16 -32.95
C CYS A 69 9.68 11.49 -33.43
N SER A 70 8.88 12.56 -33.43
CA SER A 70 9.33 13.89 -33.84
C SER A 70 8.58 15.01 -33.12
N LYS A 71 9.19 16.20 -33.12
CA LYS A 71 8.55 17.45 -32.64
C LYS A 71 7.27 17.77 -33.44
N GLN A 72 7.24 17.40 -34.73
CA GLN A 72 6.06 17.60 -35.57
C GLN A 72 4.87 16.76 -35.07
N CYS A 73 5.11 15.48 -34.78
CA CYS A 73 4.09 14.60 -34.18
C CYS A 73 3.62 15.13 -32.82
N GLN A 74 4.54 15.59 -31.98
CA GLN A 74 4.20 16.19 -30.69
C GLN A 74 3.31 17.44 -30.84
N VAL A 75 3.66 18.38 -31.72
CA VAL A 75 2.90 19.61 -31.94
C VAL A 75 1.53 19.30 -32.54
N ALA A 76 1.45 18.36 -33.48
CA ALA A 76 0.19 17.94 -34.07
C ALA A 76 -0.75 17.33 -33.03
N ASP A 77 -0.25 16.39 -32.22
CA ASP A 77 -1.05 15.74 -31.17
C ASP A 77 -1.45 16.70 -30.06
N TYR A 78 -0.55 17.61 -29.67
CA TYR A 78 -0.82 18.65 -28.67
C TYR A 78 -2.01 19.53 -29.09
N LYS A 79 -2.06 19.93 -30.36
CA LYS A 79 -3.18 20.72 -30.90
C LYS A 79 -4.46 19.89 -31.01
N ALA A 80 -4.35 18.62 -31.40
CA ALA A 80 -5.50 17.76 -31.64
C ALA A 80 -6.22 17.33 -30.35
N ARG A 81 -5.48 16.81 -29.35
CA ARG A 81 -6.07 16.25 -28.12
C ARG A 81 -5.20 16.36 -26.87
N HIS A 82 -3.88 16.17 -27.01
CA HIS A 82 -3.01 15.94 -25.86
C HIS A 82 -2.94 17.13 -24.88
N LYS A 83 -3.19 18.36 -25.34
CA LYS A 83 -3.25 19.52 -24.45
C LYS A 83 -4.27 19.35 -23.33
N ARG A 84 -5.47 18.81 -23.62
CA ARG A 84 -6.53 18.61 -22.62
C ARG A 84 -6.17 17.44 -21.72
N GLU A 85 -5.84 16.29 -22.30
CA GLU A 85 -5.45 15.08 -21.55
C GLU A 85 -4.28 15.31 -20.59
N CYS A 86 -3.30 16.13 -21.01
CA CYS A 86 -2.15 16.48 -20.19
C CYS A 86 -2.53 17.38 -19.00
N VAL A 87 -3.45 18.33 -19.19
CA VAL A 87 -3.91 19.27 -18.14
C VAL A 87 -4.87 18.57 -17.18
N ASP A 88 -5.72 17.68 -17.68
CA ASP A 88 -6.77 16.99 -16.91
C ASP A 88 -6.28 15.70 -16.24
N PHE A 89 -4.96 15.46 -16.25
CA PHE A 89 -4.35 14.29 -15.61
C PHE A 89 -5.00 12.96 -16.02
N VAL A 90 -5.34 12.81 -17.31
CA VAL A 90 -6.06 11.62 -17.80
C VAL A 90 -5.23 10.36 -17.60
N TYR A 91 -3.96 10.39 -18.02
CA TYR A 91 -3.05 9.26 -17.91
C TYR A 91 -1.89 9.57 -16.96
N PRO A 92 -1.47 8.62 -16.10
CA PRO A 92 -0.26 8.76 -15.30
C PRO A 92 1.02 8.65 -16.16
N PRO A 93 2.18 9.01 -15.62
CA PRO A 93 3.49 8.73 -16.23
C PRO A 93 3.67 7.25 -16.60
N LEU A 94 4.27 6.97 -17.76
CA LEU A 94 4.57 5.59 -18.17
C LEU A 94 5.75 5.01 -17.39
N THR A 95 5.46 4.29 -16.31
CA THR A 95 6.46 3.68 -15.42
C THR A 95 6.12 2.25 -15.04
N ARG A 96 7.15 1.41 -14.80
CA ARG A 96 6.95 0.01 -14.39
C ARG A 96 6.40 -0.11 -12.98
N ALA A 97 6.65 0.90 -12.15
CA ALA A 97 6.20 0.90 -10.76
C ALA A 97 4.69 1.19 -10.62
N PHE A 98 4.03 1.68 -11.68
CA PHE A 98 2.63 2.11 -11.68
C PHE A 98 1.96 1.86 -13.05
N MET A 99 1.83 0.58 -13.45
CA MET A 99 1.25 0.19 -14.75
C MET A 99 -0.27 0.08 -14.67
N THR A 100 -0.96 1.01 -15.29
CA THR A 100 -2.43 1.13 -15.26
C THR A 100 -3.14 0.47 -16.43
N GLU A 101 -2.38 -0.10 -17.36
CA GLU A 101 -2.89 -0.85 -18.51
C GLU A 101 -2.53 -2.32 -18.32
N PRO A 102 -3.41 -3.25 -18.76
CA PRO A 102 -3.08 -4.67 -18.80
C PRO A 102 -1.83 -4.93 -19.65
N VAL A 103 -1.07 -5.95 -19.26
CA VAL A 103 0.19 -6.29 -19.92
C VAL A 103 0.05 -7.64 -20.62
N ASN A 104 0.31 -7.67 -21.94
CA ASN A 104 0.18 -8.88 -22.77
C ASN A 104 -1.29 -9.36 -22.83
N ASP A 105 -1.53 -10.63 -22.55
CA ASP A 105 -2.86 -11.27 -22.54
C ASP A 105 -3.54 -11.18 -21.16
N GLU A 106 -3.00 -10.38 -20.22
CA GLU A 106 -3.65 -10.11 -18.94
C GLU A 106 -4.95 -9.34 -19.18
N ARG A 107 -6.03 -9.73 -18.47
CA ARG A 107 -7.33 -9.05 -18.56
C ARG A 107 -7.35 -7.74 -17.77
N TYR A 108 -6.58 -7.67 -16.69
CA TYR A 108 -6.61 -6.59 -15.72
C TYR A 108 -5.25 -5.90 -15.60
N PRO A 109 -5.21 -4.59 -15.29
CA PRO A 109 -3.97 -3.88 -15.04
C PRO A 109 -3.35 -4.33 -13.71
N GLN A 110 -2.02 -4.30 -13.63
CA GLN A 110 -1.31 -4.60 -12.38
C GLN A 110 -1.52 -3.52 -11.31
N ARG A 111 -1.84 -2.30 -11.72
CA ARG A 111 -2.16 -1.15 -10.85
C ARG A 111 -3.44 -0.48 -11.33
N PRO A 112 -4.62 -1.08 -11.06
CA PRO A 112 -5.88 -0.44 -11.39
C PRO A 112 -5.99 0.91 -10.66
N VAL A 113 -6.49 1.93 -11.35
CA VAL A 113 -6.70 3.25 -10.76
C VAL A 113 -8.11 3.31 -10.21
N PHE A 114 -8.24 3.46 -8.90
CA PHE A 114 -9.52 3.59 -8.20
C PHE A 114 -9.79 5.02 -7.75
N ALA A 115 -8.82 5.92 -7.82
CA ALA A 115 -9.05 7.34 -7.60
C ALA A 115 -8.06 8.17 -8.40
N ARG A 116 -8.52 9.33 -8.86
CA ARG A 116 -7.66 10.36 -9.45
C ARG A 116 -8.17 11.73 -9.09
N GLY A 117 -7.25 12.69 -8.99
CA GLY A 117 -7.58 14.07 -8.69
C GLY A 117 -6.44 14.99 -9.09
N HIS A 118 -6.73 16.27 -9.26
CA HIS A 118 -5.70 17.27 -9.46
C HIS A 118 -6.12 18.62 -8.91
N CYS A 119 -5.14 19.40 -8.46
CA CYS A 119 -5.32 20.74 -7.94
C CYS A 119 -4.07 21.58 -8.28
N GLN A 120 -4.26 22.81 -8.76
CA GLN A 120 -3.17 23.77 -9.04
C GLN A 120 -2.00 23.19 -9.86
N GLY A 121 -2.29 22.36 -10.86
CA GLY A 121 -1.27 21.75 -11.73
C GLY A 121 -0.49 20.61 -11.09
N VAL A 122 -0.92 20.09 -9.94
CA VAL A 122 -0.42 18.84 -9.33
C VAL A 122 -1.55 17.82 -9.36
N GLY A 123 -1.25 16.58 -9.72
CA GLY A 123 -2.27 15.53 -9.79
C GLY A 123 -1.78 14.21 -9.23
N CYS A 124 -2.74 13.35 -8.92
CA CYS A 124 -2.47 12.04 -8.34
C CYS A 124 -3.35 10.93 -8.94
N TRP A 125 -2.87 9.70 -8.78
CA TRP A 125 -3.59 8.47 -9.06
C TRP A 125 -3.38 7.50 -7.91
N VAL A 126 -4.45 6.83 -7.51
CA VAL A 126 -4.46 5.89 -6.39
C VAL A 126 -4.80 4.51 -6.90
N SER A 127 -3.96 3.55 -6.56
CA SER A 127 -4.13 2.11 -6.81
C SER A 127 -4.04 1.37 -5.48
N VAL A 128 -4.57 0.15 -5.45
CA VAL A 128 -4.30 -0.79 -4.37
C VAL A 128 -2.85 -1.33 -4.45
N ASP A 129 -2.23 -1.61 -3.30
CA ASP A 129 -0.96 -2.34 -3.14
C ASP A 129 -1.04 -3.40 -2.03
N GLY A 130 -2.22 -4.00 -1.93
CA GLY A 130 -2.54 -5.07 -0.99
C GLY A 130 -2.03 -6.43 -1.45
N GLN A 131 -2.55 -7.47 -0.82
CA GLN A 131 -2.21 -8.85 -1.13
C GLN A 131 -3.05 -9.34 -2.33
N PHE A 132 -2.59 -10.40 -3.00
CA PHE A 132 -3.29 -10.92 -4.18
C PHE A 132 -4.59 -11.66 -3.84
N ASP A 133 -4.76 -12.05 -2.58
CA ASP A 133 -6.00 -12.58 -1.98
C ASP A 133 -6.96 -11.48 -1.51
N CYS A 134 -6.60 -10.21 -1.74
CA CYS A 134 -7.32 -9.02 -1.31
C CYS A 134 -7.40 -8.84 0.20
N ILE A 135 -6.76 -9.68 1.01
CA ILE A 135 -6.88 -9.59 2.47
C ILE A 135 -6.00 -8.43 2.97
N LEU A 136 -6.52 -7.67 3.93
CA LEU A 136 -5.77 -6.61 4.58
C LEU A 136 -4.53 -7.16 5.29
N LYS A 137 -3.48 -6.33 5.37
CA LYS A 137 -2.23 -6.71 6.03
C LYS A 137 -2.29 -6.55 7.54
N SER A 138 -1.47 -7.31 8.25
CA SER A 138 -1.20 -7.07 9.66
C SER A 138 -0.07 -6.05 9.86
N LEU A 139 -0.05 -5.37 11.01
CA LEU A 139 1.04 -4.44 11.40
C LEU A 139 2.35 -5.18 11.66
N ALA A 140 2.27 -6.45 12.05
CA ALA A 140 3.42 -7.33 12.24
C ALA A 140 4.18 -7.53 10.92
N GLU A 141 3.50 -7.51 9.77
CA GLU A 141 4.14 -7.62 8.46
C GLU A 141 4.94 -6.36 8.10
N PRO A 142 6.05 -6.50 7.34
CA PRO A 142 6.75 -5.36 6.76
C PRO A 142 5.89 -4.67 5.69
N ILE A 143 6.15 -3.38 5.44
CA ILE A 143 5.45 -2.63 4.39
C ILE A 143 5.67 -3.27 3.01
N ASP A 144 6.93 -3.58 2.68
CA ASP A 144 7.31 -4.25 1.46
C ASP A 144 7.94 -5.62 1.72
N MET A 145 7.17 -6.66 1.40
CA MET A 145 7.61 -8.05 1.48
C MET A 145 8.69 -8.36 0.43
N ASN A 146 8.82 -7.59 -0.66
CA ASN A 146 9.76 -7.94 -1.72
C ASN A 146 11.20 -7.54 -1.40
N THR A 147 11.38 -6.48 -0.63
CA THR A 147 12.70 -5.89 -0.33
C THR A 147 13.20 -6.31 1.04
N THR A 148 12.30 -6.54 1.99
CA THR A 148 12.71 -6.77 3.38
C THR A 148 12.24 -8.13 3.86
N ASP A 149 13.20 -8.92 4.33
CA ASP A 149 12.96 -10.17 5.02
C ASP A 149 12.19 -9.91 6.32
N TYR A 150 11.06 -10.60 6.52
CA TYR A 150 10.23 -10.51 7.72
C TYR A 150 11.10 -10.70 8.97
N HIS A 151 12.04 -11.64 8.92
CA HIS A 151 12.94 -11.91 10.04
C HIS A 151 13.81 -10.73 10.36
N ARG A 152 14.36 -10.04 9.35
CA ARG A 152 15.15 -8.83 9.57
C ARG A 152 14.33 -7.70 10.18
N VAL A 153 13.07 -7.54 9.77
CA VAL A 153 12.19 -6.55 10.40
C VAL A 153 11.91 -6.92 11.85
N MET A 154 11.60 -8.17 12.12
CA MET A 154 11.32 -8.61 13.48
C MET A 154 12.56 -8.54 14.37
N GLU A 155 13.73 -8.95 13.87
CA GLU A 155 15.02 -8.80 14.54
C GLU A 155 15.33 -7.34 14.85
N ARG A 156 15.10 -6.42 13.90
CA ARG A 156 15.23 -4.98 14.13
C ARG A 156 14.29 -4.50 15.23
N ARG A 157 13.01 -4.89 15.20
CA ARG A 157 12.05 -4.52 16.25
C ARG A 157 12.44 -5.08 17.61
N MET A 158 12.96 -6.31 17.66
CA MET A 158 13.51 -6.92 18.88
C MET A 158 14.80 -6.24 19.37
N ALA A 159 15.55 -5.58 18.49
CA ALA A 159 16.70 -4.76 18.88
C ALA A 159 16.28 -3.38 19.42
N LEU A 160 15.13 -2.86 19.01
CA LEU A 160 14.63 -1.53 19.40
C LEU A 160 13.91 -1.53 20.76
N ALA A 161 13.42 -2.69 21.24
CA ALA A 161 12.69 -2.81 22.49
C ALA A 161 13.03 -4.13 23.19
N GLN A 162 12.91 -4.18 24.53
CA GLN A 162 13.09 -5.46 25.24
C GLN A 162 12.05 -6.48 24.77
N GLY A 163 12.38 -7.77 24.71
CA GLY A 163 11.49 -8.79 24.12
C GLY A 163 10.06 -8.80 24.68
N ASN A 164 9.89 -8.54 25.98
CA ASN A 164 8.56 -8.41 26.61
C ASN A 164 7.80 -7.16 26.16
N GLU A 165 8.50 -6.06 25.88
CA GLU A 165 7.91 -4.83 25.38
C GLU A 165 7.44 -4.97 23.94
N VAL A 166 8.20 -5.67 23.08
CA VAL A 166 7.79 -5.96 21.69
C VAL A 166 6.45 -6.68 21.64
N VAL A 167 6.28 -7.71 22.50
CA VAL A 167 5.03 -8.48 22.59
C VAL A 167 3.89 -7.61 23.12
N ARG A 168 4.13 -6.84 24.20
CA ARG A 168 3.11 -5.93 24.76
C ARG A 168 2.68 -4.85 23.77
N LEU A 169 3.61 -4.29 22.99
CA LEU A 169 3.28 -3.38 21.90
C LEU A 169 2.45 -4.11 20.84
N GLY A 170 2.85 -5.33 20.48
CA GLY A 170 2.07 -6.15 19.55
C GLY A 170 0.62 -6.35 19.99
N GLU A 171 0.40 -6.69 21.27
CA GLU A 171 -0.94 -6.86 21.85
C GLU A 171 -1.70 -5.52 21.90
N ARG A 172 -1.08 -4.46 22.46
CA ARG A 172 -1.71 -3.13 22.59
C ARG A 172 -2.15 -2.54 21.25
N TYR A 173 -1.37 -2.79 20.20
CA TYR A 173 -1.59 -2.23 18.86
C TYR A 173 -2.26 -3.20 17.89
N ASN A 174 -2.81 -4.32 18.39
CA ASN A 174 -3.49 -5.33 17.59
C ASN A 174 -2.66 -5.73 16.36
N ALA A 175 -1.38 -6.01 16.60
CA ALA A 175 -0.38 -6.09 15.53
C ALA A 175 -0.62 -7.23 14.55
N LEU A 176 -1.26 -8.29 15.00
CA LEU A 176 -1.56 -9.48 14.20
C LEU A 176 -2.90 -9.37 13.48
N THR A 177 -3.72 -8.39 13.84
CA THR A 177 -5.00 -8.14 13.19
C THR A 177 -4.77 -7.64 11.78
N ARG A 178 -5.46 -8.24 10.82
CA ARG A 178 -5.43 -7.88 9.40
C ARG A 178 -6.30 -6.66 9.16
N ASN A 179 -5.74 -5.48 9.42
CA ASN A 179 -6.46 -4.20 9.39
C ASN A 179 -5.80 -3.09 8.56
N LEU A 180 -4.69 -3.38 7.89
CA LEU A 180 -3.95 -2.40 7.10
C LEU A 180 -4.30 -2.47 5.61
N LEU A 181 -4.98 -1.45 5.11
CA LEU A 181 -5.14 -1.19 3.68
C LEU A 181 -3.84 -0.60 3.15
N SER A 182 -3.31 -1.21 2.10
CA SER A 182 -2.08 -0.75 1.45
C SER A 182 -2.42 -0.09 0.11
N LEU A 183 -2.03 1.18 -0.05
CA LEU A 183 -2.24 1.95 -1.28
C LEU A 183 -0.91 2.27 -1.96
N SER A 184 -0.91 2.26 -3.29
CA SER A 184 0.13 2.88 -4.09
C SER A 184 -0.41 4.19 -4.66
N ILE A 185 0.28 5.30 -4.40
CA ILE A 185 -0.16 6.63 -4.81
C ILE A 185 0.93 7.28 -5.65
N LEU A 186 0.62 7.59 -6.91
CA LEU A 186 1.47 8.39 -7.77
C LEU A 186 1.07 9.86 -7.65
N VAL A 187 2.04 10.75 -7.41
CA VAL A 187 1.84 12.21 -7.41
C VAL A 187 2.78 12.85 -8.42
N GLN A 188 2.27 13.75 -9.27
CA GLN A 188 3.03 14.39 -10.34
C GLN A 188 2.80 15.90 -10.36
N ASN A 189 3.89 16.66 -10.51
CA ASN A 189 3.84 18.09 -10.80
C ASN A 189 3.76 18.32 -12.31
N ARG A 190 2.69 18.96 -12.82
CA ARG A 190 2.55 19.41 -14.23
C ARG A 190 2.37 20.93 -14.32
N ARG A 191 2.79 21.68 -13.30
CA ARG A 191 2.70 23.14 -13.31
C ARG A 191 3.51 23.73 -14.46
N LYS A 192 3.01 24.84 -15.01
CA LYS A 192 3.62 25.54 -16.16
C LYS A 192 4.44 26.77 -15.75
N ASP A 193 4.33 27.19 -14.50
CA ASP A 193 5.06 28.32 -13.90
C ASP A 193 6.48 27.96 -13.45
N SER A 194 6.92 26.75 -13.78
CA SER A 194 8.22 26.19 -13.39
C SER A 194 8.44 26.05 -11.88
N MET A 195 7.40 26.21 -11.05
CA MET A 195 7.55 26.08 -9.61
C MET A 195 7.61 24.62 -9.19
N ASN A 196 8.57 24.33 -8.31
CA ASN A 196 8.64 23.06 -7.59
C ASN A 196 7.47 22.98 -6.60
N VAL A 197 7.07 21.76 -6.28
CA VAL A 197 6.09 21.49 -5.21
C VAL A 197 6.66 20.48 -4.24
N VAL A 198 6.39 20.68 -2.96
CA VAL A 198 6.72 19.71 -1.90
C VAL A 198 5.48 18.88 -1.62
N VAL A 199 5.62 17.56 -1.67
CA VAL A 199 4.57 16.59 -1.35
C VAL A 199 4.87 15.95 0.01
N PHE A 200 3.85 15.81 0.85
CA PHE A 200 3.98 15.33 2.23
C PHE A 200 3.34 13.94 2.39
N GLY A 201 4.12 12.88 2.13
CA GLY A 201 3.63 11.49 2.13
C GLY A 201 2.98 11.05 3.45
N ALA A 202 3.58 11.39 4.60
CA ALA A 202 3.03 11.08 5.93
C ALA A 202 1.72 11.83 6.25
N ARG A 203 1.39 12.88 5.49
CA ARG A 203 0.18 13.70 5.68
C ARG A 203 -0.95 13.33 4.72
N VAL A 204 -0.78 12.25 3.94
CA VAL A 204 -1.88 11.70 3.14
C VAL A 204 -2.97 11.17 4.06
N GLN A 205 -4.22 11.41 3.66
CA GLN A 205 -5.39 11.13 4.47
C GLN A 205 -6.44 10.38 3.64
N LEU A 206 -7.09 9.38 4.23
CA LEU A 206 -8.32 8.80 3.68
C LEU A 206 -9.52 9.59 4.16
N VAL A 207 -10.47 9.83 3.27
CA VAL A 207 -11.72 10.52 3.57
C VAL A 207 -12.87 9.52 3.51
N THR A 208 -13.74 9.54 4.51
CA THR A 208 -14.93 8.67 4.63
C THR A 208 -16.14 9.48 5.10
N LEU A 209 -17.34 8.92 4.98
CA LEU A 209 -18.50 9.43 5.73
C LEU A 209 -18.26 9.28 7.24
N ALA A 210 -18.63 10.29 8.03
CA ALA A 210 -18.48 10.24 9.49
C ALA A 210 -19.35 9.15 10.14
N SER A 211 -20.46 8.76 9.51
CA SER A 211 -21.28 7.62 9.94
C SER A 211 -20.54 6.28 9.93
N MET A 212 -19.42 6.18 9.21
CA MET A 212 -18.58 4.98 9.16
C MET A 212 -17.52 4.95 10.26
N LYS A 213 -17.47 5.97 11.15
CA LYS A 213 -16.50 6.08 12.24
C LYS A 213 -16.39 4.78 13.02
N ASP A 214 -17.51 4.20 13.47
CA ASP A 214 -17.48 2.99 14.29
C ASP A 214 -16.92 1.77 13.55
N ALA A 215 -17.12 1.68 12.24
CA ALA A 215 -16.57 0.58 11.44
C ALA A 215 -15.04 0.66 11.37
N PHE A 216 -14.50 1.87 11.18
CA PHE A 216 -13.05 2.08 11.12
C PHE A 216 -12.38 2.11 12.51
N LEU A 217 -13.11 2.52 13.56
CA LEU A 217 -12.57 2.60 14.93
C LEU A 217 -12.43 1.23 15.60
N LYS A 218 -13.25 0.23 15.23
CA LYS A 218 -13.22 -1.09 15.89
C LYS A 218 -11.89 -1.82 15.79
N GLY A 219 -11.14 -1.62 14.71
CA GLY A 219 -9.81 -2.22 14.57
C GLY A 219 -8.66 -1.30 14.95
N ARG A 220 -8.93 -0.11 15.52
CA ARG A 220 -7.90 0.89 15.82
C ARG A 220 -7.23 0.70 17.18
N SER A 221 -6.04 1.26 17.25
CA SER A 221 -5.25 1.45 18.45
C SER A 221 -5.33 2.91 18.91
N GLU A 222 -4.85 3.19 20.12
CA GLU A 222 -4.81 4.54 20.70
C GLU A 222 -3.95 5.54 19.88
N MET A 223 -3.06 5.07 19.00
CA MET A 223 -2.25 5.93 18.13
C MET A 223 -2.99 6.38 16.88
N ASP A 224 -4.05 5.67 16.46
CA ASP A 224 -4.70 5.99 15.20
C ASP A 224 -5.65 7.17 15.38
N GLN A 225 -5.30 8.30 14.76
CA GLN A 225 -6.08 9.53 14.88
C GLN A 225 -7.23 9.57 13.86
N PHE A 226 -8.44 9.85 14.35
CA PHE A 226 -9.66 10.05 13.56
C PHE A 226 -10.25 11.38 13.98
N HIS A 227 -10.43 12.29 13.04
CA HIS A 227 -11.13 13.55 13.29
C HIS A 227 -12.24 13.70 12.26
N THR A 228 -13.17 14.60 12.56
CA THR A 228 -14.32 14.87 11.70
C THR A 228 -14.32 16.31 11.23
N PHE A 229 -14.86 16.55 10.04
CA PHE A 229 -15.08 17.88 9.49
C PHE A 229 -16.41 17.92 8.74
N LYS A 230 -16.86 19.12 8.37
CA LYS A 230 -18.13 19.32 7.66
C LYS A 230 -17.86 19.92 6.29
N VAL A 231 -18.53 19.36 5.28
CA VAL A 231 -18.59 19.91 3.91
C VAL A 231 -20.06 20.10 3.57
N GLY A 232 -20.52 21.36 3.57
CA GLY A 232 -21.94 21.66 3.49
C GLY A 232 -22.72 21.05 4.66
N SER A 233 -23.71 20.21 4.36
CA SER A 233 -24.51 19.47 5.35
C SER A 233 -23.92 18.11 5.73
N GLU A 234 -22.92 17.63 5.00
CA GLU A 234 -22.33 16.30 5.23
C GLU A 234 -21.21 16.38 6.27
N SER A 235 -21.19 15.38 7.16
CA SER A 235 -20.07 15.18 8.08
C SER A 235 -19.18 14.07 7.54
N LEU A 236 -17.91 14.39 7.37
CA LEU A 236 -16.89 13.49 6.87
C LEU A 236 -15.90 13.16 8.00
N GLY A 237 -15.31 11.97 7.91
CA GLY A 237 -14.26 11.50 8.79
C GLY A 237 -12.95 11.35 8.02
N VAL A 238 -11.84 11.49 8.73
CA VAL A 238 -10.50 11.43 8.15
C VAL A 238 -9.62 10.44 8.90
N LEU A 239 -8.89 9.62 8.15
CA LEU A 239 -7.89 8.68 8.67
C LEU A 239 -6.51 9.02 8.11
N SER A 240 -5.52 9.20 8.98
CA SER A 240 -4.12 9.41 8.57
C SER A 240 -3.41 8.09 8.28
N VAL A 241 -2.24 8.18 7.64
CA VAL A 241 -1.29 7.07 7.51
C VAL A 241 -1.06 6.43 8.88
N ALA A 242 -1.08 5.10 8.97
CA ALA A 242 -0.87 4.39 10.23
C ALA A 242 0.57 4.59 10.72
N ASP A 243 0.77 4.72 12.02
CA ASP A 243 2.11 4.74 12.61
C ASP A 243 2.56 3.32 12.99
N ASP A 244 3.86 3.04 12.80
CA ASP A 244 4.51 1.84 13.32
C ASP A 244 4.92 2.07 14.78
N PRO A 245 4.35 1.34 15.76
CA PRO A 245 4.63 1.57 17.19
C PRO A 245 6.05 1.20 17.61
N TRP A 246 6.75 0.35 16.84
CA TRP A 246 8.12 -0.04 17.15
C TRP A 246 9.13 0.96 16.58
N GLU A 247 8.92 1.41 15.34
CA GLU A 247 9.82 2.36 14.69
C GLU A 247 9.48 3.83 15.01
N LYS A 248 8.27 4.10 15.50
CA LYS A 248 7.73 5.46 15.75
C LYS A 248 7.75 6.31 14.49
N LEU A 249 7.48 5.68 13.35
CA LEU A 249 7.47 6.28 12.04
C LEU A 249 6.16 5.94 11.32
N PRO A 250 5.67 6.82 10.43
CA PRO A 250 4.52 6.52 9.60
C PRO A 250 4.82 5.33 8.68
N ARG A 251 3.82 4.47 8.46
CA ARG A 251 3.88 3.30 7.59
C ARG A 251 3.78 3.69 6.13
N LEU A 252 4.91 4.19 5.65
CA LEU A 252 5.10 4.84 4.38
C LEU A 252 6.42 4.35 3.78
N GLN A 253 6.47 4.26 2.45
CA GLN A 253 7.70 4.08 1.70
C GLN A 253 7.65 4.88 0.40
N ILE A 254 8.75 5.53 0.03
CA ILE A 254 8.93 6.07 -1.32
C ILE A 254 9.39 4.93 -2.21
N LYS A 255 8.52 4.41 -3.08
CA LYS A 255 8.80 3.23 -3.91
C LYS A 255 9.58 3.59 -5.17
N ASN A 256 9.26 4.73 -5.78
CA ASN A 256 9.85 5.15 -7.05
C ASN A 256 9.85 6.66 -7.16
N PHE A 257 10.93 7.22 -7.71
CA PHE A 257 11.04 8.63 -8.04
C PHE A 257 11.45 8.77 -9.51
N ASN A 258 10.60 9.43 -10.30
CA ASN A 258 10.83 9.73 -11.71
C ASN A 258 11.29 8.51 -12.56
N GLY A 259 10.76 7.33 -12.23
CA GLY A 259 11.05 6.09 -12.96
C GLY A 259 12.18 5.25 -12.37
N THR A 260 12.88 5.75 -11.35
CA THR A 260 13.91 5.03 -10.61
C THR A 260 13.32 4.44 -9.33
N ASP A 261 13.43 3.12 -9.16
CA ASP A 261 13.00 2.46 -7.92
C ASP A 261 13.94 2.88 -6.78
N ILE A 262 13.35 3.24 -5.64
CA ILE A 262 14.10 3.56 -4.42
C ILE A 262 14.09 2.31 -3.56
N ILE A 263 15.27 1.74 -3.35
CA ILE A 263 15.47 0.55 -2.53
C ILE A 263 16.25 0.98 -1.30
N ASP A 264 15.71 0.68 -0.12
CA ASP A 264 16.34 1.03 1.15
C ASP A 264 17.73 0.39 1.24
N ASN A 265 18.74 1.19 1.62
CA ASN A 265 20.14 0.78 1.84
C ASN A 265 20.98 0.43 0.60
N THR A 266 20.50 0.66 -0.63
CA THR A 266 21.38 0.57 -1.82
C THR A 266 21.98 1.93 -2.17
N PRO A 267 23.31 2.03 -2.37
CA PRO A 267 23.91 3.17 -3.05
C PRO A 267 23.37 3.28 -4.49
N PRO A 268 23.17 4.49 -5.02
CA PRO A 268 23.45 5.81 -4.43
C PRO A 268 22.38 6.27 -3.42
N PRO A 269 22.67 7.28 -2.58
CA PRO A 269 21.69 7.89 -1.69
C PRO A 269 20.42 8.30 -2.45
N PRO A 270 19.28 8.43 -1.77
CA PRO A 270 18.05 8.88 -2.40
C PRO A 270 18.30 10.21 -3.14
N PRO A 271 17.59 10.47 -4.25
CA PRO A 271 17.75 11.71 -5.02
C PRO A 271 17.69 12.93 -4.11
N SER A 272 18.42 14.00 -4.41
CA SER A 272 18.38 15.25 -3.62
C SER A 272 16.98 15.87 -3.50
N SER A 273 16.06 15.46 -4.39
CA SER A 273 14.63 15.79 -4.34
C SER A 273 13.88 15.11 -3.18
N VAL A 274 14.40 14.03 -2.61
CA VAL A 274 13.87 13.39 -1.40
C VAL A 274 14.46 14.07 -0.18
N ILE A 275 13.66 14.94 0.45
CA ILE A 275 14.09 15.79 1.57
C ILE A 275 14.11 14.98 2.88
N ASP A 276 13.07 14.18 3.12
CA ASP A 276 12.96 13.29 4.27
C ASP A 276 12.22 12.01 3.84
N ALA A 277 12.97 10.93 3.64
CA ALA A 277 12.40 9.66 3.21
C ALA A 277 11.49 9.02 4.28
N SER A 278 11.81 9.20 5.56
CA SER A 278 11.06 8.61 6.69
C SER A 278 9.66 9.22 6.85
N LYS A 279 9.50 10.47 6.43
CA LYS A 279 8.22 11.19 6.39
C LYS A 279 7.64 11.36 4.99
N GLY A 280 8.38 10.95 3.97
CA GLY A 280 7.92 10.97 2.58
C GLY A 280 7.85 12.38 2.02
N ILE A 281 8.71 13.28 2.49
CA ILE A 281 8.78 14.66 2.03
C ILE A 281 9.63 14.71 0.77
N VAL A 282 8.99 15.04 -0.37
CA VAL A 282 9.63 15.02 -1.68
C VAL A 282 9.34 16.32 -2.43
N SER A 283 10.37 16.97 -2.93
CA SER A 283 10.26 18.08 -3.88
C SER A 283 10.14 17.54 -5.31
N LEU A 284 9.16 18.01 -6.06
CA LEU A 284 8.93 17.65 -7.46
C LEU A 284 9.09 18.88 -8.35
N SER A 285 10.06 18.84 -9.25
CA SER A 285 10.12 19.79 -10.36
C SER A 285 9.03 19.49 -11.40
N PRO A 286 8.68 20.46 -12.27
CA PRO A 286 7.72 20.24 -13.34
C PRO A 286 8.06 19.02 -14.20
N GLY A 287 7.09 18.12 -14.28
CA GLY A 287 7.14 16.85 -14.99
C GLY A 287 7.68 15.67 -14.20
N GLU A 288 8.24 15.91 -13.01
CA GLU A 288 8.64 14.84 -12.10
C GLU A 288 7.46 14.27 -11.32
N TYR A 289 7.63 13.04 -10.86
CA TYR A 289 6.63 12.33 -10.09
C TYR A 289 7.29 11.42 -9.05
N VAL A 290 6.51 11.11 -8.02
CA VAL A 290 6.86 10.16 -6.96
C VAL A 290 5.76 9.13 -6.83
N ILE A 291 6.11 7.89 -6.48
CA ILE A 291 5.17 6.83 -6.14
C ILE A 291 5.40 6.44 -4.69
N TYR A 292 4.40 6.69 -3.86
CA TYR A 292 4.36 6.23 -2.49
C TYR A 292 3.70 4.86 -2.39
N LYS A 293 4.11 4.13 -1.35
CA LYS A 293 3.37 3.02 -0.77
C LYS A 293 3.01 3.42 0.65
N LEU A 294 1.72 3.42 0.98
CA LEU A 294 1.19 3.89 2.26
C LEU A 294 0.27 2.85 2.86
N GLN A 295 0.26 2.73 4.17
CA GLN A 295 -0.66 1.83 4.88
C GLN A 295 -1.56 2.61 5.83
N PHE A 296 -2.84 2.25 5.84
CA PHE A 296 -3.88 2.89 6.66
C PHE A 296 -4.61 1.83 7.46
N ARG A 297 -4.86 2.13 8.73
CA ARG A 297 -5.62 1.22 9.60
C ARG A 297 -7.11 1.44 9.42
N VAL A 298 -7.74 0.48 8.76
CA VAL A 298 -9.14 0.57 8.33
C VAL A 298 -9.96 -0.70 8.60
N GLY A 299 -9.30 -1.85 8.71
CA GLY A 299 -9.99 -3.12 8.97
C GLY A 299 -10.32 -3.32 10.44
N ASP A 300 -11.30 -4.16 10.72
CA ASP A 300 -11.65 -4.63 12.07
C ASP A 300 -11.63 -6.17 12.18
N ASN A 301 -11.08 -6.84 11.16
CA ASN A 301 -11.07 -8.31 11.03
C ASN A 301 -12.47 -8.94 11.07
N HIS A 302 -13.54 -8.16 10.84
CA HIS A 302 -14.90 -8.68 10.82
C HIS A 302 -15.74 -8.09 9.70
N ARG A 303 -15.93 -6.77 9.67
CA ARG A 303 -16.77 -6.07 8.68
C ARG A 303 -15.96 -5.55 7.50
N ILE A 304 -14.68 -5.31 7.73
CA ILE A 304 -13.73 -4.83 6.74
C ILE A 304 -12.51 -5.73 6.84
N VAL A 305 -12.49 -6.77 6.01
CA VAL A 305 -11.43 -7.79 5.99
C VAL A 305 -10.63 -7.76 4.68
N THR A 306 -11.18 -7.15 3.63
CA THR A 306 -10.55 -7.03 2.32
C THR A 306 -10.25 -5.59 1.90
N ASP A 307 -9.36 -5.44 0.92
CA ASP A 307 -9.01 -4.16 0.30
C ASP A 307 -10.23 -3.49 -0.34
N PHE A 308 -11.08 -4.23 -1.06
CA PHE A 308 -12.24 -3.66 -1.76
C PHE A 308 -13.36 -3.27 -0.78
N GLU A 309 -13.56 -4.02 0.30
CA GLU A 309 -14.46 -3.61 1.38
C GLU A 309 -14.01 -2.32 2.04
N ALA A 310 -12.70 -2.15 2.26
CA ALA A 310 -12.17 -0.91 2.78
C ALA A 310 -12.38 0.25 1.79
N LEU A 311 -11.97 0.06 0.53
CA LEU A 311 -12.05 1.07 -0.53
C LEU A 311 -13.48 1.52 -0.83
N SER A 312 -14.44 0.60 -0.87
CA SER A 312 -15.86 0.90 -1.15
C SER A 312 -16.51 1.82 -0.13
N ARG A 313 -15.97 1.84 1.11
CA ARG A 313 -16.42 2.69 2.22
C ARG A 313 -15.75 4.07 2.25
N LEU A 314 -14.72 4.29 1.44
CA LEU A 314 -14.06 5.58 1.33
C LEU A 314 -14.83 6.50 0.37
N ALA A 315 -14.75 7.80 0.65
CA ALA A 315 -15.17 8.87 -0.26
C ALA A 315 -14.02 9.27 -1.17
N GLY A 316 -12.78 9.29 -0.66
CA GLY A 316 -11.61 9.65 -1.43
C GLY A 316 -10.31 9.61 -0.64
N VAL A 317 -9.25 10.11 -1.27
CA VAL A 317 -7.92 10.27 -0.68
C VAL A 317 -7.49 11.72 -0.83
N SER A 318 -7.00 12.33 0.25
CA SER A 318 -6.43 13.68 0.25
C SER A 318 -4.91 13.63 0.33
N ILE A 319 -4.24 14.41 -0.53
CA ILE A 319 -2.79 14.53 -0.59
C ILE A 319 -2.39 15.98 -0.37
N ALA A 320 -1.73 16.24 0.77
CA ALA A 320 -1.17 17.54 1.08
C ALA A 320 0.08 17.83 0.23
N PHE A 321 0.13 19.02 -0.34
CA PHE A 321 1.31 19.55 -1.03
C PHE A 321 1.36 21.08 -0.86
N ALA A 322 2.55 21.66 -1.05
CA ALA A 322 2.74 23.11 -1.06
C ALA A 322 3.67 23.53 -2.20
N PRO A 323 3.45 24.68 -2.85
CA PRO A 323 4.47 25.29 -3.70
C PRO A 323 5.75 25.54 -2.91
N GLN A 324 6.91 25.24 -3.50
CA GLN A 324 8.20 25.46 -2.85
C GLN A 324 8.68 26.88 -3.13
N GLU A 325 8.33 27.80 -2.23
CA GLU A 325 8.81 29.18 -2.28
C GLU A 325 10.28 29.28 -1.82
N GLN A 326 11.00 30.30 -2.30
CA GLN A 326 12.39 30.52 -1.94
C GLN A 326 12.50 30.78 -0.43
N GLY A 327 13.32 29.97 0.26
CA GLY A 327 13.50 30.07 1.72
C GLY A 327 12.46 29.32 2.56
N SER A 328 11.44 28.71 1.94
CA SER A 328 10.53 27.80 2.65
C SER A 328 11.32 26.59 3.20
N ASN A 329 11.02 26.19 4.45
CA ASN A 329 11.58 24.99 5.06
C ASN A 329 10.52 23.87 5.02
N PRO A 330 10.67 22.86 4.14
CA PRO A 330 9.72 21.76 4.02
C PRO A 330 9.48 20.99 5.32
N VAL A 331 10.50 20.85 6.17
CA VAL A 331 10.39 20.12 7.44
C VAL A 331 9.57 20.92 8.46
N LEU A 332 9.71 22.25 8.47
CA LEU A 332 8.88 23.12 9.30
C LEU A 332 7.42 23.12 8.83
N LEU A 333 7.19 23.13 7.52
CA LEU A 333 5.84 23.01 6.96
C LEU A 333 5.21 21.66 7.32
N ASP A 334 5.94 20.56 7.22
CA ASP A 334 5.47 19.25 7.69
C ASP A 334 5.09 19.29 9.17
N TYR A 335 5.91 19.92 10.01
CA TYR A 335 5.61 20.08 11.42
C TYR A 335 4.33 20.89 11.65
N ILE A 336 4.16 22.04 10.99
CA ILE A 336 2.93 22.85 11.10
C ILE A 336 1.71 22.04 10.66
N LEU A 337 1.79 21.35 9.51
CA LEU A 337 0.72 20.47 9.03
C LEU A 337 0.40 19.39 10.07
N SER A 338 1.41 18.75 10.66
CA SER A 338 1.24 17.70 11.68
C SER A 338 0.41 18.13 12.88
N GLN A 339 0.50 19.40 13.27
CA GLN A 339 -0.27 19.94 14.39
C GLN A 339 -1.72 20.24 14.01
N GLN A 340 -1.99 20.53 12.73
CA GLN A 340 -3.29 20.95 12.24
C GLN A 340 -4.14 19.79 11.75
N ILE A 341 -3.54 18.81 11.07
CA ILE A 341 -4.24 17.72 10.37
C ILE A 341 -5.01 16.76 11.29
N HIS A 342 -4.96 16.95 12.61
CA HIS A 342 -5.68 16.15 13.60
C HIS A 342 -6.68 16.97 14.43
N ALA A 343 -6.80 18.27 14.15
CA ALA A 343 -7.78 19.12 14.79
C ALA A 343 -9.18 18.85 14.21
N ASP A 344 -10.19 18.71 15.07
CA ASP A 344 -11.57 18.62 14.63
C ASP A 344 -11.98 19.87 13.85
N GLY A 345 -12.70 19.68 12.76
CA GLY A 345 -13.07 20.74 11.82
C GLY A 345 -12.00 21.09 10.79
N TYR A 346 -10.79 20.53 10.88
CA TYR A 346 -9.78 20.69 9.85
C TYR A 346 -10.23 19.98 8.56
N GLU A 347 -10.39 20.76 7.49
CA GLU A 347 -10.66 20.24 6.15
C GLU A 347 -9.32 19.85 5.48
N PRO A 348 -9.19 18.62 4.95
CA PRO A 348 -7.98 18.21 4.24
C PRO A 348 -7.63 19.16 3.10
N GLN A 349 -6.40 19.68 3.10
CA GLN A 349 -5.90 20.57 2.06
C GLN A 349 -5.13 19.81 0.98
N GLY A 350 -5.19 20.30 -0.27
CA GLY A 350 -4.39 19.79 -1.38
C GLY A 350 -5.22 19.10 -2.47
N ILE A 351 -4.75 17.94 -2.94
CA ILE A 351 -5.45 17.16 -3.97
C ILE A 351 -6.46 16.25 -3.29
N VAL A 352 -7.73 16.34 -3.66
CA VAL A 352 -8.75 15.35 -3.27
C VAL A 352 -9.06 14.46 -4.46
N ALA A 353 -8.78 13.16 -4.34
CA ALA A 353 -9.06 12.15 -5.34
C ALA A 353 -10.24 11.28 -4.87
N ALA A 354 -11.40 11.46 -5.49
CA ALA A 354 -12.60 10.69 -5.17
C ALA A 354 -12.46 9.23 -5.65
N ILE A 355 -13.02 8.29 -4.88
CA ILE A 355 -13.04 6.88 -5.28
C ILE A 355 -14.01 6.66 -6.45
N ASP A 356 -13.50 6.10 -7.55
CA ASP A 356 -14.26 5.58 -8.68
C ASP A 356 -14.84 4.21 -8.30
N ARG A 357 -16.03 4.23 -7.68
CA ARG A 357 -16.73 3.01 -7.24
C ARG A 357 -17.05 2.06 -8.40
N PRO A 358 -17.56 2.52 -9.57
CA PRO A 358 -17.74 1.64 -10.72
C PRO A 358 -16.46 0.88 -11.10
N ALA A 359 -15.33 1.58 -11.27
CA ALA A 359 -14.06 0.92 -11.60
C ALA A 359 -13.60 -0.06 -10.51
N LEU A 360 -13.87 0.24 -9.23
CA LEU A 360 -13.60 -0.67 -8.12
C LEU A 360 -14.44 -1.95 -8.22
N TYR A 361 -15.75 -1.84 -8.43
CA TYR A 361 -16.65 -3.00 -8.55
C TYR A 361 -16.31 -3.84 -9.77
N ASP A 362 -16.03 -3.22 -10.92
CA ASP A 362 -15.66 -3.92 -12.15
C ASP A 362 -14.37 -4.74 -11.98
N HIS A 363 -13.37 -4.18 -11.26
CA HIS A 363 -12.12 -4.88 -10.97
C HIS A 363 -12.33 -6.07 -10.02
N TYR A 364 -13.16 -5.92 -8.99
CA TYR A 364 -13.39 -6.97 -7.98
C TYR A 364 -14.61 -7.86 -8.26
N ALA A 365 -15.25 -7.74 -9.42
CA ALA A 365 -16.47 -8.49 -9.75
C ALA A 365 -16.31 -10.00 -9.56
N ASP A 366 -15.22 -10.59 -10.07
CA ASP A 366 -14.96 -12.04 -9.91
C ASP A 366 -14.83 -12.45 -8.44
N TYR A 367 -14.28 -11.59 -7.57
CA TYR A 367 -14.21 -11.86 -6.13
C TYR A 367 -15.61 -11.82 -5.49
N ILE A 368 -16.38 -10.78 -5.82
CA ILE A 368 -17.69 -10.53 -5.24
C ILE A 368 -18.69 -11.61 -5.66
N GLU A 369 -18.64 -12.03 -6.93
CA GLU A 369 -19.61 -12.93 -7.53
C GLU A 369 -19.20 -14.41 -7.37
N SER A 370 -17.91 -14.71 -7.45
CA SER A 370 -17.39 -16.09 -7.53
C SER A 370 -16.33 -16.44 -6.47
N GLY A 371 -15.96 -15.49 -5.60
CA GLY A 371 -15.03 -15.70 -4.49
C GLY A 371 -13.55 -15.52 -4.84
N GLU A 372 -12.72 -15.69 -3.83
CA GLU A 372 -11.27 -15.40 -3.86
C GLU A 372 -10.52 -16.15 -4.96
N GLU A 373 -10.74 -17.46 -5.10
CA GLU A 373 -10.00 -18.26 -6.09
C GLU A 373 -10.31 -17.82 -7.53
N ALA A 374 -11.57 -17.45 -7.83
CA ALA A 374 -11.98 -16.98 -9.16
C ALA A 374 -11.29 -15.65 -9.49
N TYR A 375 -11.23 -14.73 -8.53
CA TYR A 375 -10.48 -13.48 -8.66
C TYR A 375 -8.99 -13.73 -8.91
N ILE A 376 -8.37 -14.61 -8.12
CA ILE A 376 -6.95 -14.90 -8.27
C ILE A 376 -6.66 -15.52 -9.65
N GLU A 377 -7.52 -16.43 -10.11
CA GLU A 377 -7.39 -17.04 -11.42
C GLU A 377 -7.47 -16.01 -12.54
N SER A 378 -8.46 -15.11 -12.49
CA SER A 378 -8.70 -14.13 -13.56
C SER A 378 -7.67 -13.01 -13.60
N HIS A 379 -7.09 -12.64 -12.45
CA HIS A 379 -6.14 -11.53 -12.34
C HIS A 379 -4.67 -11.98 -12.39
N PHE A 380 -4.36 -13.16 -11.88
CA PHE A 380 -2.98 -13.64 -11.70
C PHE A 380 -2.72 -15.01 -12.33
N GLY A 381 -3.74 -15.64 -12.91
CA GLY A 381 -3.64 -16.92 -13.63
C GLY A 381 -3.79 -18.15 -12.73
N LYS A 382 -4.09 -19.29 -13.37
CA LYS A 382 -4.29 -20.61 -12.73
C LYS A 382 -3.12 -21.07 -11.89
N GLU A 383 -1.89 -20.80 -12.33
CA GLU A 383 -0.67 -21.16 -11.60
C GLU A 383 -0.66 -20.54 -10.19
N ARG A 384 -1.23 -19.34 -10.04
CA ARG A 384 -1.29 -18.65 -8.74
C ARG A 384 -2.28 -19.30 -7.79
N VAL A 385 -3.44 -19.73 -8.29
CA VAL A 385 -4.44 -20.48 -7.51
C VAL A 385 -3.86 -21.81 -7.04
N GLU A 386 -3.20 -22.55 -7.92
CA GLU A 386 -2.56 -23.82 -7.54
C GLU A 386 -1.46 -23.63 -6.48
N ALA A 387 -0.67 -22.57 -6.62
CA ALA A 387 0.35 -22.20 -5.64
C ALA A 387 -0.28 -21.90 -4.27
N LEU A 388 -1.37 -21.12 -4.24
CA LEU A 388 -2.11 -20.81 -3.03
C LEU A 388 -2.69 -22.08 -2.37
N ARG A 389 -3.33 -22.97 -3.14
CA ARG A 389 -3.86 -24.24 -2.63
C ARG A 389 -2.76 -25.13 -2.02
N LYS A 390 -1.63 -25.29 -2.73
CA LYS A 390 -0.46 -26.03 -2.22
C LYS A 390 0.07 -25.44 -0.93
N GLN A 391 0.08 -24.11 -0.82
CA GLN A 391 0.51 -23.42 0.39
C GLN A 391 -0.47 -23.62 1.55
N SER A 392 -1.77 -23.51 1.29
CA SER A 392 -2.81 -23.75 2.29
C SER A 392 -2.69 -25.16 2.88
N LEU A 393 -2.52 -26.18 2.04
CA LEU A 393 -2.28 -27.57 2.48
C LEU A 393 -0.99 -27.71 3.32
N LYS A 394 0.09 -27.02 2.91
CA LYS A 394 1.35 -27.03 3.66
C LYS A 394 1.18 -26.37 5.04
N LEU A 395 0.48 -25.23 5.10
CA LEU A 395 0.18 -24.52 6.34
C LEU A 395 -0.69 -25.36 7.27
N GLU A 396 -1.72 -26.02 6.75
CA GLU A 396 -2.58 -26.93 7.51
C GLU A 396 -1.74 -28.09 8.09
N SER A 397 -0.92 -28.75 7.27
CA SER A 397 -0.03 -29.83 7.72
C SER A 397 0.99 -29.38 8.78
N MET A 398 1.49 -28.15 8.67
CA MET A 398 2.36 -27.57 9.69
C MET A 398 1.62 -27.27 10.97
N GLY A 399 0.46 -26.61 10.90
CA GLY A 399 -0.39 -26.33 12.05
C GLY A 399 -0.77 -27.58 12.82
N MET A 400 -1.13 -28.67 12.11
CA MET A 400 -1.42 -29.97 12.72
C MET A 400 -0.23 -30.56 13.50
N ARG A 401 0.99 -30.48 12.95
CA ARG A 401 2.21 -30.93 13.65
C ARG A 401 2.52 -30.09 14.89
N THR A 402 2.31 -28.78 14.80
CA THR A 402 2.48 -27.87 15.94
C THR A 402 1.47 -28.19 17.04
N ILE A 403 0.19 -28.41 16.70
CA ILE A 403 -0.86 -28.81 17.65
C ILE A 403 -0.47 -30.10 18.38
N GLN A 404 -0.08 -31.15 17.63
CA GLN A 404 0.33 -32.43 18.22
C GLN A 404 1.53 -32.28 19.16
N THR A 405 2.47 -31.38 18.83
CA THR A 405 3.64 -31.12 19.68
C THR A 405 3.23 -30.43 20.98
N LEU A 406 2.36 -29.42 20.89
CA LEU A 406 1.84 -28.70 22.06
C LEU A 406 1.01 -29.61 22.97
N GLU A 407 0.21 -30.52 22.40
CA GLU A 407 -0.55 -31.53 23.15
C GLU A 407 0.38 -32.48 23.90
N ARG A 408 1.41 -33.02 23.25
CA ARG A 408 2.41 -33.89 23.90
C ARG A 408 3.14 -33.19 25.04
N ASN A 409 3.35 -31.87 24.93
CA ASN A 409 4.06 -31.08 25.93
C ASN A 409 3.12 -30.55 27.04
N GLY A 410 1.80 -30.73 26.93
CA GLY A 410 0.83 -30.17 27.88
C GLY A 410 0.71 -28.64 27.84
N GLU A 411 1.05 -28.00 26.71
CA GLU A 411 1.12 -26.53 26.59
C GLU A 411 -0.14 -25.90 25.96
N MET A 412 -1.13 -26.71 25.60
CA MET A 412 -2.32 -26.29 24.85
C MET A 412 -3.19 -25.26 25.56
N GLU A 413 -3.45 -25.46 26.85
CA GLU A 413 -4.26 -24.52 27.64
C GLU A 413 -3.61 -23.14 27.71
N ARG A 414 -2.26 -23.11 27.79
CA ARG A 414 -1.49 -21.87 27.84
C ARG A 414 -1.56 -21.11 26.52
N LEU A 415 -1.49 -21.81 25.38
CA LEU A 415 -1.65 -21.19 24.06
C LEU A 415 -3.07 -20.64 23.89
N THR A 416 -4.09 -21.43 24.26
CA THR A 416 -5.50 -21.03 24.18
C THR A 416 -5.78 -19.76 24.99
N ALA A 417 -5.28 -19.70 26.23
CA ALA A 417 -5.40 -18.52 27.08
C ALA A 417 -4.73 -17.28 26.44
N ARG A 418 -3.59 -17.46 25.76
CA ARG A 418 -2.88 -16.37 25.06
C ARG A 418 -3.62 -15.89 23.82
N LEU A 419 -4.12 -16.79 22.98
CA LEU A 419 -4.90 -16.42 21.80
C LEU A 419 -6.14 -15.61 22.20
N ARG A 420 -6.84 -16.04 23.25
CA ARG A 420 -7.98 -15.32 23.81
C ARG A 420 -7.59 -13.95 24.37
N ALA A 421 -6.49 -13.87 25.13
CA ALA A 421 -5.99 -12.60 25.68
C ALA A 421 -5.55 -11.61 24.58
N ALA A 422 -5.04 -12.12 23.45
CA ALA A 422 -4.68 -11.34 22.28
C ALA A 422 -5.89 -11.01 21.37
N GLY A 423 -7.12 -11.40 21.75
CA GLY A 423 -8.32 -11.17 20.95
C GLY A 423 -8.38 -11.97 19.65
N LEU A 424 -7.60 -13.05 19.53
CA LEU A 424 -7.48 -13.88 18.32
C LEU A 424 -8.50 -15.03 18.34
N GLU A 425 -9.78 -14.72 18.57
CA GLU A 425 -10.82 -15.73 18.76
C GLU A 425 -11.05 -16.58 17.49
N GLU A 426 -10.95 -15.99 16.29
CA GLU A 426 -11.06 -16.75 15.03
C GLU A 426 -9.90 -17.73 14.84
N THR A 427 -8.67 -17.30 15.18
CA THR A 427 -7.50 -18.17 15.17
C THR A 427 -7.69 -19.31 16.16
N LEU A 428 -8.26 -19.03 17.33
CA LEU A 428 -8.59 -20.04 18.32
C LEU A 428 -9.64 -21.02 17.79
N GLN A 429 -10.71 -20.56 17.16
CA GLN A 429 -11.72 -21.43 16.55
C GLN A 429 -11.15 -22.27 15.39
N MET A 430 -10.27 -21.70 14.57
CA MET A 430 -9.55 -22.45 13.54
C MET A 430 -8.66 -23.52 14.18
N PHE A 431 -7.96 -23.16 15.24
CA PHE A 431 -7.10 -24.06 16.00
C PHE A 431 -7.89 -25.20 16.65
N GLU A 432 -9.05 -24.92 17.24
CA GLU A 432 -9.97 -25.93 17.78
C GLU A 432 -10.52 -26.85 16.69
N ARG A 433 -10.87 -26.32 15.51
CA ARG A 433 -11.28 -27.14 14.36
C ARG A 433 -10.17 -28.06 13.88
N LEU A 434 -8.94 -27.57 13.79
CA LEU A 434 -7.77 -28.39 13.43
C LEU A 434 -7.51 -29.47 14.48
N ARG A 435 -7.59 -29.11 15.77
CA ARG A 435 -7.48 -30.05 16.89
C ARG A 435 -8.53 -31.15 16.83
N ALA A 436 -9.79 -30.80 16.56
CA ALA A 436 -10.89 -31.76 16.41
C ALA A 436 -10.72 -32.70 15.20
N ARG A 437 -9.97 -32.30 14.17
CA ARG A 437 -9.59 -33.17 13.04
C ARG A 437 -8.37 -34.05 13.35
N ALA A 438 -7.57 -33.67 14.34
CA ALA A 438 -6.35 -34.37 14.73
C ALA A 438 -6.62 -35.52 15.71
N ALA A 439 -7.63 -35.36 16.56
CA ALA A 439 -8.18 -36.36 17.46
C ALA A 439 -9.03 -37.37 16.69
#